data_AF-A0A7Y9J706-F1
#
_entry.id   AF-A0A7Y9J706-F1
#
_cell.length_a   1.000
_cell.length_b   1.000
_cell.length_c   1.000
_cell.angle_alpha   90.00
_cell.angle_beta   90.00
_cell.angle_gamma   90.00
#
_symmetry.space_group_name_H-M   'P 1'
#
loop_
_entity.id
_entity.type
_entity.pdbx_description
1 polymer ?
#
loop_
_entity_poly.entity_id
_entity_poly.type
_entity_poly.pdbx_seq_one_letter_code
_entity_poly.pdbx_strand_id
1 'polypeptide(L)' 'MFPVAGSPWDYDTPAPPRPLEEEWIDRLISLRVLSLHGDVDADAQARRWIAGDPEARRVWDSVSRDSRLSEGGW' A
#
# COMPACT_ATOMS: atom_id res chain seq x y z
N MET A 1 -40.38 19.37 -0.44
CA MET A 1 -39.08 19.69 0.20
C MET A 1 -38.22 18.44 0.08
N PHE A 2 -37.37 18.39 -0.94
CA PHE A 2 -36.48 17.25 -1.19
C PHE A 2 -35.19 17.49 -0.40
N PRO A 3 -34.66 16.54 0.37
CA PRO A 3 -33.30 16.68 0.89
C PRO A 3 -32.35 16.62 -0.30
N VAL A 4 -31.61 17.71 -0.51
CA VAL A 4 -30.50 17.76 -1.46
C VAL A 4 -29.50 16.69 -1.03
N ALA A 5 -29.35 15.65 -1.85
CA ALA A 5 -28.32 14.65 -1.65
C ALA A 5 -26.96 15.36 -1.66
N GLY A 6 -26.16 15.12 -0.62
CA GLY A 6 -24.78 15.58 -0.54
C GLY A 6 -24.03 15.22 -1.82
N SER A 7 -23.20 16.15 -2.28
CA SER A 7 -22.45 16.06 -3.52
C SER A 7 -21.70 14.72 -3.63
N PRO A 8 -21.62 14.12 -4.84
CA PRO A 8 -20.94 12.84 -5.05
C PRO A 8 -19.40 12.90 -4.90
N TRP A 9 -18.87 14.00 -4.35
CA TRP A 9 -17.44 14.31 -4.23
C TRP A 9 -17.03 14.65 -2.80
N ASP A 10 -17.84 14.30 -1.79
CA ASP A 10 -17.42 14.32 -0.37
C ASP A 10 -16.35 13.25 -0.12
N TYR A 11 -15.14 13.52 -0.62
CA TYR A 11 -13.89 12.81 -0.39
C TYR A 11 -13.30 13.15 1.01
N ASP A 12 -14.14 13.55 1.96
CA ASP A 12 -13.78 13.69 3.38
C ASP A 12 -14.52 12.64 4.23
N THR A 13 -14.80 11.47 3.63
CA THR A 13 -15.19 10.32 4.43
C THR A 13 -13.90 9.75 5.02
N PRO A 14 -13.65 9.83 6.34
CA PRO A 14 -12.56 9.09 6.94
C PRO A 14 -12.76 7.63 6.54
N ALA A 15 -11.74 7.04 5.90
CA ALA A 15 -11.80 5.66 5.48
C ALA A 15 -12.31 4.82 6.66
N PRO A 16 -13.28 3.91 6.46
CA PRO A 16 -13.74 3.04 7.53
C PRO A 16 -12.51 2.39 8.18
N PRO A 17 -12.51 2.15 9.51
CA PRO A 17 -11.38 1.54 10.17
C PRO A 17 -11.08 0.23 9.44
N ARG A 18 -9.97 0.23 8.69
CA ARG A 18 -9.57 -0.93 7.94
C ARG A 18 -9.30 -2.04 8.96
N PRO A 19 -9.72 -3.28 8.70
CA PRO A 19 -9.27 -4.39 9.52
C PRO A 19 -7.75 -4.30 9.67
N LEU A 20 -7.23 -4.57 10.86
CA LEU A 20 -5.79 -4.51 11.18
C LEU A 20 -4.92 -5.28 10.15
N GLU A 21 -5.51 -6.26 9.45
CA GLU A 21 -4.92 -7.00 8.35
C GLU A 21 -4.62 -6.14 7.10
N GLU A 22 -5.38 -5.10 6.81
CA GLU A 22 -5.12 -4.18 5.68
C GLU A 22 -4.06 -3.13 6.02
N GLU A 23 -3.97 -2.69 7.28
CA GLU A 23 -3.03 -1.63 7.67
C GLU A 23 -1.57 -2.04 7.48
N TRP A 24 -1.25 -3.31 7.74
CA TRP A 24 0.11 -3.80 7.57
C TRP A 24 0.47 -3.99 6.08
N ILE A 25 -0.50 -4.34 5.24
CA ILE A 25 -0.33 -4.45 3.78
C ILE A 25 -0.02 -3.06 3.19
N ASP A 26 -0.81 -2.05 3.54
CA ASP A 26 -0.58 -0.66 3.11
C ASP A 26 0.79 -0.14 3.53
N ARG A 27 1.21 -0.47 4.75
CA ARG A 27 2.54 -0.11 5.24
C ARG A 27 3.65 -0.78 4.43
N LEU A 28 3.47 -2.04 4.06
CA LEU A 28 4.43 -2.78 3.24
C LEU A 28 4.52 -2.20 1.82
N ILE A 29 3.38 -1.83 1.23
CA ILE A 29 3.31 -1.14 -0.07
C ILE A 29 4.01 0.21 0.01
N SER A 30 3.77 0.99 1.07
CA SER A 30 4.41 2.29 1.27
C SER A 30 5.93 2.17 1.34
N LEU A 31 6.45 1.20 2.11
CA LEU A 31 7.88 0.91 2.17
C LEU A 31 8.44 0.54 0.80
N ARG A 32 7.68 -0.21 -0.02
CA ARG A 32 8.11 -0.59 -1.37
C ARG A 32 8.21 0.63 -2.28
N VAL A 33 7.20 1.50 -2.27
CA VAL A 33 7.20 2.75 -3.05
C VAL A 33 8.40 3.60 -2.63
N LEU A 34 8.60 3.83 -1.33
CA LEU A 34 9.76 4.59 -0.85
C LEU A 34 11.09 3.97 -1.31
N SER A 35 11.22 2.64 -1.22
CA SER A 35 12.41 1.92 -1.70
C SER A 35 12.65 2.10 -3.21
N LEU A 36 11.57 2.10 -4.02
CA LEU A 36 11.66 2.36 -5.47
C LEU A 36 12.13 3.79 -5.78
N HIS A 37 11.76 4.75 -4.94
CA HIS A 37 12.24 6.13 -5.01
C HIS A 37 13.66 6.33 -4.45
N GLY A 38 14.34 5.25 -4.04
CA GLY A 38 15.72 5.27 -3.55
C GLY A 38 15.88 5.45 -2.04
N ASP A 39 14.80 5.33 -1.26
CA ASP A 39 14.89 5.36 0.19
C ASP A 39 15.52 4.06 0.74
N VAL A 40 16.75 4.19 1.22
CA VAL A 40 17.56 3.06 1.71
C VAL A 40 17.05 2.56 3.07
N ASP A 41 16.46 3.44 3.89
CA ASP A 41 15.92 3.05 5.20
C ASP A 41 14.65 2.24 5.04
N ALA A 42 13.78 2.66 4.11
CA ALA A 42 12.59 1.91 3.73
C ALA A 42 12.93 0.51 3.18
N ASP A 43 13.96 0.39 2.35
CA ASP A 43 14.42 -0.90 1.83
C ASP A 43 14.98 -1.78 2.96
N ALA A 44 15.76 -1.22 3.89
CA ALA A 44 16.27 -1.94 5.05
C ALA A 44 15.14 -2.40 6.00
N GLN A 45 14.14 -1.54 6.22
CA GLN A 45 12.99 -1.85 7.06
C GLN A 45 12.13 -2.95 6.44
N ALA A 46 11.84 -2.86 5.14
CA ALA A 46 11.14 -3.90 4.40
C ALA A 46 11.90 -5.24 4.46
N ARG A 47 13.22 -5.23 4.23
CA ARG A 47 14.06 -6.44 4.31
C ARG A 47 14.01 -7.12 5.68
N ARG A 48 14.07 -6.33 6.77
CA ARG A 48 13.95 -6.87 8.14
C ARG A 48 12.57 -7.49 8.37
N TRP A 49 11.52 -6.84 7.89
CA TRP A 49 10.16 -7.33 8.05
C TRP A 49 9.93 -8.64 7.30
N ILE A 50 10.23 -8.69 6.00
CA ILE A 50 10.02 -9.90 5.18
C ILE A 50 10.95 -11.07 5.56
N ALA A 51 12.00 -10.82 6.36
CA ALA A 51 12.84 -11.86 6.91
C ALA A 51 12.21 -12.54 8.14
N GLY A 52 11.41 -11.79 8.91
CA GLY A 52 10.70 -12.31 10.09
C GLY A 52 9.28 -12.80 9.80
N ASP A 53 8.70 -12.40 8.67
CA ASP A 53 7.30 -12.66 8.34
C ASP A 53 7.13 -13.23 6.91
N PRO A 54 6.71 -14.51 6.78
CA PRO A 54 6.53 -15.14 5.47
C PRO A 54 5.32 -14.60 4.69
N GLU A 55 4.33 -14.03 5.36
CA GLU A 55 3.16 -13.42 4.72
C GLU A 55 3.54 -12.07 4.11
N ALA A 56 4.25 -11.24 4.87
CA ALA A 56 4.86 -10.01 4.37
C ALA A 56 5.77 -10.29 3.17
N ARG A 57 6.54 -11.39 3.19
CA ARG A 57 7.35 -11.79 2.03
C ARG A 57 6.51 -12.07 0.78
N ARG A 58 5.37 -12.74 0.91
CA ARG A 58 4.47 -13.03 -0.23
C ARG A 58 3.89 -11.76 -0.82
N VAL A 59 3.40 -10.85 0.03
CA VAL A 59 2.87 -9.56 -0.40
C VAL A 59 3.95 -8.73 -1.07
N TRP A 60 5.17 -8.68 -0.51
CA TRP A 60 6.30 -7.97 -1.11
C TRP A 60 6.65 -8.49 -2.51
N ASP A 61 6.66 -9.81 -2.72
CA ASP A 61 6.91 -10.41 -4.05
C ASP A 61 5.79 -10.06 -5.03
N SER A 62 4.53 -10.13 -4.57
CA SER A 62 3.36 -9.75 -5.38
C SER A 62 3.42 -8.30 -5.85
N VAL A 63 3.66 -7.37 -4.93
CA VAL A 63 3.78 -5.93 -5.24
C VAL A 63 5.00 -5.68 -6.14
N SER A 64 6.12 -6.36 -5.91
CA SER A 64 7.33 -6.21 -6.73
C SER A 64 7.13 -6.69 -8.17
N ARG A 65 6.29 -7.70 -8.40
CA ARG A 65 5.91 -8.14 -9.75
C ARG A 65 5.00 -7.12 -10.43
N ASP A 66 4.02 -6.60 -9.71
CA ASP A 66 3.07 -5.62 -10.25
C ASP A 66 3.75 -4.30 -10.64
N SER A 67 4.61 -3.76 -9.78
CA SER A 67 5.39 -2.55 -10.10
C SER A 67 6.25 -2.73 -11.35
N ARG A 68 6.84 -3.92 -11.54
CA ARG A 68 7.65 -4.23 -12.74
C ARG A 68 6.80 -4.32 -14.01
N LEU A 69 5.52 -4.69 -13.89
CA LEU A 69 4.58 -4.71 -15.02
C LEU A 69 4.15 -3.29 -15.40
N SER A 70 3.95 -2.40 -14.43
CA SER A 70 3.64 -0.99 -14.70
C SER A 70 4.80 -0.22 -15.36
N GLU A 71 6.06 -0.55 -15.06
CA GLU A 71 7.21 0.08 -15.75
C GLU A 71 7.51 -0.50 -17.14
N GLY A 72 6.82 -1.58 -17.54
CA GLY A 72 7.08 -2.32 -18.78
C GLY A 72 5.94 -2.37 -19.79
N GLY A 73 4.79 -1.72 -19.53
CA GLY A 73 3.58 -1.90 -20.35
C GLY A 73 2.74 -0.64 -20.55
N TRP A 74 2.92 -0.05 -21.74
CA TRP A 74 2.05 0.86 -22.52
C TRP A 74 1.82 2.30 -22.03
#